data_AF-A0A530L6X0-F1
#
_entry.id   AF-A0A530L6X0-F1
#
_cell.length_a   1.000
_cell.length_b   1.000
_cell.length_c   1.000
_cell.angle_alpha   90.00
_cell.angle_beta   90.00
_cell.angle_gamma   90.00
#
_symmetry.space_group_name_H-M   'P 1'
#
loop_
_entity.id
_entity.type
_entity.pdbx_description
1 polymer ?
#
loop_
_entity_poly.entity_id
_entity_poly.type
_entity_poly.pdbx_seq_one_letter_code
_entity_poly.pdbx_strand_id
1 'polypeptide(L)'
;ENPTSGIVRVNGEEIRMKADSHGHTVPADRKQIERIRSKLGMVFQNFNLWSHMTLIENVIEVPVHVLGVKRDVAIAEAEKLLARVGLAEKRDVYPAYLSGGQQQR
;
A
#
# COMPACT_ATOMS: atom_id res chain seq x y z
N GLU A 1 -8.89 -10.32 9.33
CA GLU A 1 -9.26 -11.72 9.64
C GLU A 1 -8.62 -12.63 8.59
N ASN A 2 -8.14 -13.81 8.97
CA ASN A 2 -7.65 -14.79 8.01
C ASN A 2 -8.80 -15.71 7.59
N PRO A 3 -8.91 -16.11 6.31
CA PRO A 3 -9.96 -17.03 5.89
C PRO A 3 -9.89 -18.35 6.66
N THR A 4 -10.98 -18.75 7.31
CA THR A 4 -11.06 -20.02 8.05
C THR A 4 -11.10 -21.23 7.11
N SER A 5 -11.67 -21.07 5.91
CA SER A 5 -11.74 -22.08 4.87
C SER A 5 -11.73 -21.46 3.46
N GLY A 6 -11.50 -22.30 2.45
CA GLY A 6 -11.48 -21.90 1.04
C GLY A 6 -10.08 -21.61 0.50
N ILE A 7 -10.05 -21.12 -0.74
CA ILE A 7 -8.83 -20.86 -1.50
C ILE A 7 -8.82 -19.39 -1.92
N VAL A 8 -7.70 -18.71 -1.68
CA VAL A 8 -7.48 -17.34 -2.18
C VAL A 8 -6.48 -17.38 -3.34
N ARG A 9 -6.90 -16.88 -4.50
CA ARG A 9 -6.04 -16.72 -5.68
C ARG A 9 -5.94 -15.24 -6.07
N VAL A 10 -4.71 -14.77 -6.29
CA VAL A 10 -4.42 -13.40 -6.74
C VAL A 10 -3.63 -13.50 -8.04
N ASN A 11 -4.14 -12.91 -9.13
CA ASN A 11 -3.52 -12.99 -10.46
C ASN A 11 -3.18 -14.44 -10.90
N GLY A 12 -4.07 -15.39 -10.57
CA GLY A 12 -3.89 -16.82 -10.87
C GLY A 12 -2.98 -17.57 -9.91
N GLU A 13 -2.31 -16.89 -8.97
CA GLU A 13 -1.45 -17.51 -7.97
C GLU A 13 -2.23 -17.80 -6.69
N GLU A 14 -2.18 -19.05 -6.24
CA GLU A 14 -2.80 -19.47 -4.97
C GLU A 14 -1.92 -19.14 -3.77
N ILE A 15 -2.52 -18.47 -2.78
CA ILE A 15 -1.86 -18.20 -1.50
C ILE A 15 -1.81 -19.49 -0.69
N ARG A 16 -0.61 -20.00 -0.43
CA ARG A 16 -0.45 -21.21 0.38
C ARG A 16 -0.75 -20.90 1.83
N MET A 17 -1.66 -21.69 2.42
CA MET A 17 -2.05 -21.57 3.81
C MET A 17 -1.62 -22.81 4.61
N LYS A 18 -1.44 -22.65 5.92
CA LYS A 18 -1.19 -23.74 6.88
C LYS A 18 -1.93 -23.45 8.18
N ALA A 19 -2.15 -24.48 9.00
CA ALA A 19 -2.62 -24.29 10.36
C ALA A 19 -1.47 -23.79 11.27
N ASP A 20 -1.76 -22.87 12.17
CA ASP A 20 -0.88 -22.56 13.30
C ASP A 20 -1.12 -23.52 14.48
N SER A 21 -0.39 -23.34 15.58
CA SER A 21 -0.50 -24.18 16.78
C SER A 21 -1.86 -24.10 17.49
N HIS A 22 -2.69 -23.12 17.14
CA HIS A 22 -4.03 -22.89 17.70
C HIS A 22 -5.14 -23.28 16.72
N GLY A 23 -4.78 -23.87 15.57
CA GLY A 23 -5.74 -24.30 14.54
C GLY A 23 -6.23 -23.17 13.62
N HIS A 24 -5.65 -21.96 13.70
CA HIS A 24 -5.98 -20.89 12.77
C HIS A 24 -5.24 -21.03 11.45
N THR A 25 -5.92 -20.64 10.37
CA THR A 25 -5.34 -20.63 9.03
C THR A 25 -4.43 -19.40 8.88
N VAL A 26 -3.15 -19.62 8.58
CA VAL A 26 -2.15 -18.57 8.36
C VAL A 26 -1.39 -18.79 7.06
N PRO A 27 -0.82 -17.75 6.44
CA PRO A 27 0.05 -17.94 5.28
C PRO A 27 1.23 -18.87 5.59
N ALA A 28 1.45 -19.84 4.71
CA ALA A 28 2.55 -20.80 4.85
C ALA A 28 3.91 -20.19 4.49
N ASP A 29 3.91 -19.19 3.59
CA ASP A 29 5.11 -18.53 3.07
C ASP A 29 4.97 -17.01 3.16
N ARG A 30 5.75 -16.40 4.06
CA ARG A 30 5.77 -14.96 4.26
C ARG A 30 6.26 -14.21 3.02
N LYS A 31 7.27 -14.74 2.32
CA LYS A 31 7.85 -14.11 1.11
C LYS A 31 6.84 -14.11 -0.04
N GLN A 32 6.02 -15.16 -0.15
CA GLN A 32 4.92 -15.20 -1.12
C GLN A 32 3.96 -14.03 -0.89
N ILE A 33 3.53 -13.83 0.36
CA ILE A 33 2.61 -12.75 0.73
C ILE A 33 3.20 -11.37 0.44
N GLU A 34 4.45 -11.14 0.84
CA GLU A 34 5.14 -9.87 0.60
C GLU A 34 5.22 -9.54 -0.90
N ARG A 35 5.59 -10.52 -1.73
CA ARG A 35 5.62 -10.35 -3.19
C ARG A 35 4.23 -10.07 -3.77
N ILE A 36 3.19 -10.77 -3.32
CA ILE A 36 1.83 -10.52 -3.79
C ILE A 36 1.39 -9.10 -3.42
N ARG A 37 1.64 -8.66 -2.18
CA ARG A 37 1.30 -7.31 -1.70
C ARG A 37 2.02 -6.21 -2.44
N SER A 38 3.26 -6.44 -2.89
CA SER A 38 4.00 -5.47 -3.71
C SER A 38 3.35 -5.15 -5.05
N LYS A 39 2.41 -6.00 -5.51
CA LYS A 39 1.69 -5.86 -6.80
C LYS A 39 0.19 -5.60 -6.64
N LEU A 40 -0.28 -5.41 -5.40
CA LEU A 40 -1.68 -5.23 -5.09
C LEU A 40 -1.87 -3.86 -4.42
N GLY A 41 -2.70 -3.01 -5.03
CA GLY A 41 -3.16 -1.77 -4.41
C GLY A 41 -4.39 -2.00 -3.54
N MET A 42 -4.45 -1.37 -2.38
CA MET A 42 -5.63 -1.35 -1.52
C MET A 42 -5.88 0.06 -1.00
N VAL A 43 -7.15 0.44 -0.95
CA VAL A 43 -7.60 1.75 -0.44
C VAL A 43 -8.51 1.51 0.76
N PHE A 44 -8.27 2.23 1.86
CA PHE A 44 -8.95 2.04 3.13
C PHE A 44 -9.88 3.22 3.46
N GLN A 45 -10.92 2.96 4.25
CA GLN A 45 -11.83 3.99 4.73
C GLN A 45 -11.16 5.02 5.66
N ASN A 46 -10.14 4.61 6.43
CA ASN A 46 -9.39 5.48 7.35
C ASN A 46 -8.07 6.02 6.76
N PHE A 47 -7.93 5.99 5.43
CA PHE A 47 -6.80 6.48 4.59
C PHE A 47 -5.41 5.87 4.85
N ASN A 48 -5.06 5.49 6.09
CA ASN A 48 -3.78 4.89 6.49
C ASN A 48 -2.54 5.66 6.03
N LEU A 49 -2.60 7.00 6.03
CA LEU A 49 -1.46 7.87 5.72
C LEU A 49 -0.50 7.96 6.92
N TRP A 50 0.80 8.00 6.65
CA TRP A 50 1.82 8.36 7.62
C TRP A 50 1.71 9.84 7.98
N SER A 51 1.23 10.11 9.19
CA SER A 51 0.92 11.47 9.67
C SER A 51 2.14 12.40 9.81
N HIS A 52 3.33 11.81 9.98
CA HIS A 52 4.60 12.53 10.14
C HIS A 52 5.34 12.74 8.81
N MET A 53 4.72 12.38 7.69
CA MET A 53 5.25 12.54 6.34
C MET A 53 4.33 13.46 5.55
N THR A 54 4.91 14.21 4.62
CA THR A 54 4.17 14.99 3.61
C THR A 54 3.45 14.07 2.62
N LEU A 55 2.56 14.63 1.81
CA LEU A 55 1.81 13.86 0.82
C LEU A 55 2.73 13.20 -0.22
N ILE A 56 3.75 13.90 -0.70
CA ILE A 56 4.73 13.33 -1.65
C ILE A 56 5.53 12.19 -1.01
N GLU A 57 5.92 12.33 0.26
CA GLU A 57 6.62 11.29 1.02
C GLU A 57 5.74 10.04 1.20
N ASN A 58 4.47 10.21 1.56
CA ASN A 58 3.50 9.11 1.64
C ASN A 58 3.40 8.31 0.33
N VAL A 59 3.42 8.99 -0.82
CA VAL A 59 3.28 8.34 -2.13
C VAL A 59 4.57 7.61 -2.54
N ILE A 60 5.75 8.15 -2.22
CA ILE A 60 7.03 7.54 -2.62
C ILE A 60 7.56 6.49 -1.63
N GLU A 61 7.04 6.43 -0.40
CA GLU A 61 7.53 5.56 0.67
C GLU A 61 7.64 4.09 0.23
N VAL A 62 6.56 3.55 -0.35
CA VAL A 62 6.53 2.16 -0.83
C VAL A 62 7.43 1.95 -2.07
N PRO A 63 7.35 2.76 -3.14
CA PRO A 63 8.27 2.65 -4.27
C PRO A 63 9.76 2.64 -3.87
N VAL A 64 10.16 3.51 -2.94
CA VAL A 64 11.56 3.63 -2.53
C VAL A 64 11.99 2.47 -1.63
N HIS A 65 11.24 2.21 -0.55
CA HIS A 65 11.69 1.29 0.49
C HIS A 65 11.34 -0.18 0.23
N VAL A 66 10.26 -0.46 -0.50
CA VAL A 66 9.80 -1.83 -0.77
C VAL A 66 10.18 -2.29 -2.18
N LEU A 67 10.03 -1.41 -3.18
CA LEU A 67 10.31 -1.76 -4.58
C LEU A 67 11.74 -1.41 -5.02
N GLY A 68 12.49 -0.66 -4.20
CA GLY A 68 13.87 -0.27 -4.50
C GLY A 68 14.00 0.72 -5.66
N VAL A 69 12.93 1.49 -5.95
CA VAL A 69 12.96 2.53 -6.98
C VAL A 69 13.81 3.69 -6.49
N LYS A 70 14.65 4.25 -7.36
CA LYS A 70 15.44 5.43 -7.01
C LYS A 70 14.51 6.60 -6.67
N ARG A 71 14.88 7.36 -5.64
CA ARG A 71 14.03 8.42 -5.06
C ARG A 71 13.61 9.49 -6.09
N ASP A 72 14.53 9.90 -6.96
CA ASP A 72 14.28 10.86 -8.03
C ASP A 72 13.22 10.36 -9.03
N VAL A 73 13.31 9.09 -9.43
CA VAL A 73 12.32 8.44 -10.31
C VAL A 73 10.97 8.32 -9.61
N ALA A 74 10.96 7.93 -8.33
CA ALA A 74 9.73 7.81 -7.54
C ALA A 74 9.02 9.16 -7.39
N ILE A 75 9.76 10.25 -7.13
CA ILE A 75 9.21 11.60 -7.03
C ILE A 75 8.58 12.03 -8.36
N ALA A 76 9.30 11.85 -9.48
CA ALA A 76 8.78 12.24 -10.78
C ALA A 76 7.47 11.51 -11.14
N GLU A 77 7.32 10.24 -10.74
CA GLU A 77 6.07 9.51 -10.93
C GLU A 77 4.98 9.94 -9.95
N ALA A 78 5.34 10.16 -8.68
CA ALA A 78 4.41 10.63 -7.66
C ALA A 78 3.81 12.00 -8.01
N GLU A 79 4.59 12.92 -8.60
CA GLU A 79 4.08 14.21 -9.07
C GLU A 79 3.00 14.07 -10.15
N LYS A 80 3.18 13.12 -11.08
CA LYS A 80 2.15 12.83 -12.10
C LYS A 80 0.89 12.25 -11.47
N LEU A 81 1.04 11.37 -10.48
CA LEU A 81 -0.09 10.79 -9.75
C LEU A 81 -0.86 11.86 -8.98
N LEU A 82 -0.15 12.74 -8.27
CA LEU A 82 -0.74 13.87 -7.55
C LEU A 82 -1.45 14.84 -8.49
N ALA A 83 -0.88 15.13 -9.66
CA ALA A 83 -1.55 15.94 -10.68
C ALA A 83 -2.85 15.27 -11.17
N ARG A 84 -2.80 13.95 -11.42
CA ARG A 84 -3.96 13.18 -11.88
C ARG A 84 -5.12 13.19 -10.89
N VAL A 85 -4.84 13.20 -9.57
CA VAL A 85 -5.87 13.24 -8.53
C VAL A 85 -6.21 14.66 -8.04
N GLY A 86 -5.56 15.69 -8.61
CA GLY A 86 -5.82 17.10 -8.32
C GLY A 86 -5.24 17.58 -6.99
N LEU A 87 -4.08 17.05 -6.60
CA LEU A 87 -3.36 17.37 -5.35
C LEU A 87 -1.91 17.83 -5.56
N ALA A 88 -1.51 18.14 -6.81
CA ALA A 88 -0.13 18.59 -7.12
C ALA A 88 0.35 19.76 -6.25
N GLU A 89 -0.48 20.80 -6.09
CA GLU A 89 -0.17 21.98 -5.27
C GLU A 89 -0.07 21.70 -3.75
N LYS A 90 -0.48 20.50 -3.32
CA LYS A 90 -0.48 20.06 -1.92
C LYS A 90 0.59 19.01 -1.62
N ARG A 91 1.54 18.79 -2.53
CA ARG A 91 2.55 17.73 -2.41
C ARG A 91 3.36 17.80 -1.10
N ASP A 92 3.65 19.01 -0.62
CA ASP A 92 4.49 19.25 0.58
C ASP A 92 3.65 19.42 1.86
N VAL A 93 2.35 19.07 1.81
CA VAL A 93 1.41 19.22 2.94
C VAL A 93 1.29 17.91 3.72
N TYR A 94 1.23 18.00 5.05
CA TYR A 94 0.98 16.85 5.92
C TYR A 94 -0.50 16.44 5.95
N PRO A 95 -0.84 15.15 6.15
CA PRO A 95 -2.22 14.65 6.18
C PRO A 95 -3.17 15.42 7.09
N ALA A 96 -2.68 15.93 8.23
CA ALA A 96 -3.48 16.69 9.20
C ALA A 96 -4.12 17.97 8.62
N TYR A 97 -3.60 18.50 7.51
CA TYR A 97 -4.10 19.71 6.85
C TYR A 97 -4.93 19.41 5.59
N LEU A 98 -5.28 18.15 5.36
CA LEU A 98 -6.08 17.70 4.23
C LEU A 98 -7.50 17.36 4.69
N SER A 99 -8.51 17.71 3.89
CA SER A 99 -9.87 17.21 4.12
C SER A 99 -9.93 15.69 3.90
N GLY A 100 -10.93 15.00 4.45
CA GLY A 100 -11.06 13.54 4.26
C GLY A 100 -11.09 13.13 2.78
N GLY A 101 -11.82 13.86 1.93
CA GLY A 101 -11.81 13.62 0.47
C GLY A 101 -10.49 13.96 -0.23
N GLN A 102 -9.62 14.76 0.38
CA GLN A 102 -8.25 14.98 -0.10
C GLN A 102 -7.33 13.84 0.37
N GLN A 103 -7.49 13.32 1.58
CA GLN A 103 -6.72 12.16 2.07
C GLN A 103 -7.09 10.86 1.33
N GLN A 104 -8.31 10.78 0.81
CA GLN A 104 -8.82 9.63 0.06
C GLN A 104 -8.28 9.55 -1.38
N ARG A 105 -7.82 10.66 -1.94
CA ARG A 105 -7.41 10.80 -3.33
C ARG A 105 -5.90 10.68 -3.45
#